data_AF-A0A959IBQ1-F1
#
_entry.id   AF-A0A959IBQ1-F1
#
_cell.length_a   1.000
_cell.length_b   1.000
_cell.length_c   1.000
_cell.angle_alpha   90.00
_cell.angle_beta   90.00
_cell.angle_gamma   90.00
#
_symmetry.space_group_name_H-M   'P 1'
#
loop_
_entity.id
_entity.type
_entity.pdbx_description
1 polymer ?
#
loop_
_entity_poly.entity_id
_entity_poly.type
_entity_poly.pdbx_seq_one_letter_code
_entity_poly.pdbx_strand_id
1 'polypeptide(L)'
;MQVIKRSGKTEDVSFDKITARIKKLCYGLDENYVNHIEIAKKVIQGLYDGVTTTELDNLAAETAATMATDHPDYALLAARIAVSNLHKNTNKSFSRTMKALYEYIDPKTGEKAGLIGDDTMEIVWKYRDQLDSAIIYDRDYSFDYFGFKTLERSYLLRMDNQVVERPQHLLMRAAVGIHGTDIEAAVETYTLMSEKWFIHATPTLFNAGTPKPQLSSCFLLSMTDDSIGGIFETLSRCARISQSAGGIGVSIHNIRAKGSYIKGTGGTSNGIIPMLRVYNDTARYVDQGGGKRKGAFAVYLEPWHADVLDFLELKKNHGKEELRARDLFYAMWMPDLFMERVKQDGDWSLFCPNEAPGLYDSYGGEFEALYHKYEQEGRARKTVKAQELWFAILESQIETGTPYILYKDAANKKSNQKNLGTIRSSNLCTEIMEYTSPDEVAVCNLASLSLPKFVGEDRTFDFDRLFEVTRVVTRNLNKIIDVNYYPIEQARTSNMRHRPIGIGVQG
;
A
#
# COMPACT_ATOMS: atom_id res chain seq x y z
N MET A 1 -28.19 37.47 9.61
CA MET A 1 -27.82 36.14 9.06
C MET A 1 -27.99 35.11 10.16
N GLN A 2 -28.65 34.00 9.82
CA GLN A 2 -28.89 32.87 10.70
C GLN A 2 -28.11 31.64 10.21
N VAL A 3 -27.63 30.84 11.16
CA VAL A 3 -27.04 29.52 10.90
C VAL A 3 -27.98 28.41 11.34
N ILE A 4 -27.91 27.27 10.65
CA ILE A 4 -28.65 26.07 11.03
C ILE A 4 -27.77 25.20 11.93
N LYS A 5 -28.18 25.03 13.19
CA LYS A 5 -27.51 24.11 14.13
C LYS A 5 -27.67 22.66 13.67
N ARG A 6 -26.78 21.79 14.13
CA ARG A 6 -26.91 20.32 13.97
C ARG A 6 -28.25 19.76 14.47
N SER A 7 -28.91 20.45 15.40
CA SER A 7 -30.26 20.09 15.87
C SER A 7 -31.40 20.53 14.94
N GLY A 8 -31.09 21.13 13.78
CA GLY A 8 -32.07 21.73 12.86
C GLY A 8 -32.62 23.10 13.28
N LYS A 9 -32.21 23.64 14.45
CA LYS A 9 -32.66 24.95 14.94
C LYS A 9 -31.84 26.08 14.30
N THR A 10 -32.48 27.19 13.97
CA THR A 10 -31.78 28.41 13.54
C THR A 10 -31.25 29.20 14.75
N GLU A 11 -30.11 29.87 14.57
CA GLU A 11 -29.53 30.80 15.54
C GLU A 11 -28.85 31.95 14.79
N ASP A 12 -28.89 33.16 15.35
CA ASP A 12 -28.18 34.29 14.77
C ASP A 12 -26.65 34.08 14.81
N VAL A 13 -25.98 34.47 13.72
CA VAL A 13 -24.51 34.45 13.64
C VAL A 13 -23.94 35.34 14.75
N SER A 14 -23.02 34.79 15.55
CA SER A 14 -22.32 35.52 16.61
C SER A 14 -20.81 35.35 16.44
N PHE A 15 -20.13 36.46 16.17
CA PHE A 15 -18.67 36.50 16.06
C PHE A 15 -18.00 35.98 17.33
N ASP A 16 -18.46 36.42 18.51
CA ASP A 16 -17.88 36.00 19.78
C ASP A 16 -18.00 34.49 20.01
N LYS A 17 -19.10 33.86 19.59
CA LYS A 17 -19.25 32.40 19.68
C LYS A 17 -18.29 31.65 18.77
N ILE A 18 -18.08 32.14 17.54
CA ILE A 18 -17.13 31.56 16.58
C ILE A 18 -15.70 31.69 17.13
N THR A 19 -15.32 32.91 17.53
CA THR A 19 -14.01 33.23 18.08
C THR A 19 -13.71 32.43 19.35
N ALA A 20 -14.65 32.37 20.30
CA ALA A 20 -14.48 31.62 21.55
C ALA A 20 -14.30 30.11 21.29
N ARG A 21 -14.99 29.58 20.27
CA ARG A 21 -14.84 28.18 19.87
C ARG A 21 -13.47 27.88 19.30
N ILE A 22 -12.97 28.72 18.39
CA ILE A 22 -11.62 28.55 17.81
C ILE A 22 -10.57 28.71 18.92
N LYS A 23 -10.70 29.72 19.78
CA LYS A 23 -9.82 29.96 20.92
C LYS A 23 -9.67 28.73 21.83
N LYS A 24 -10.77 28.01 22.10
CA LYS A 24 -10.73 26.79 22.93
C LYS A 24 -9.84 25.68 22.33
N LEU A 25 -9.60 25.70 21.03
CA LEU A 25 -8.77 24.72 20.33
C LEU A 25 -7.31 25.15 20.17
N CYS A 26 -6.94 26.36 20.62
CA CYS A 26 -5.59 26.91 20.53
C CYS A 26 -4.64 26.49 21.67
N TYR A 27 -5.04 25.54 22.53
CA TYR A 27 -4.21 25.14 23.68
C TYR A 27 -2.83 24.62 23.25
N GLY A 28 -1.77 25.15 23.86
CA GLY A 28 -0.38 24.75 23.56
C GLY A 28 0.10 25.10 22.14
N LEU A 29 -0.60 25.97 21.42
CA LEU A 29 -0.11 26.58 20.18
C LEU A 29 0.61 27.90 20.51
N ASP A 30 1.51 28.35 19.64
CA ASP A 30 2.22 29.61 19.83
C ASP A 30 1.27 30.82 19.62
N GLU A 31 0.90 31.46 20.74
CA GLU A 31 0.00 32.61 20.76
C GLU A 31 0.57 33.86 20.07
N ASN A 32 1.90 33.94 19.87
CA ASN A 32 2.52 35.07 19.17
C ASN A 32 2.24 35.03 17.66
N TYR A 33 2.00 33.84 17.10
CA TYR A 33 1.78 33.63 15.67
C TYR A 33 0.34 33.21 15.34
N VAL A 34 -0.31 32.43 16.21
CA VAL A 34 -1.67 31.92 15.98
C VAL A 34 -2.73 32.92 16.44
N ASN A 35 -3.30 33.63 15.48
CA ASN A 35 -4.38 34.59 15.69
C ASN A 35 -5.74 34.00 15.32
N HIS A 36 -6.44 33.46 16.32
CA HIS A 36 -7.79 32.90 16.18
C HIS A 36 -8.85 33.94 15.78
N ILE A 37 -8.64 35.23 16.04
CA ILE A 37 -9.57 36.31 15.68
C ILE A 37 -9.54 36.53 14.16
N GLU A 38 -8.37 36.46 13.54
CA GLU A 38 -8.23 36.59 12.08
C GLU A 38 -8.95 35.46 11.33
N ILE A 39 -8.88 34.23 11.84
CA ILE A 39 -9.66 33.11 11.28
C ILE A 39 -11.16 33.42 11.38
N ALA A 40 -11.65 33.85 12.55
CA ALA A 40 -13.06 34.16 12.74
C ALA A 40 -13.54 35.28 11.79
N LYS A 41 -12.72 36.32 11.56
CA LYS A 41 -13.03 37.39 10.60
C LYS A 41 -13.17 36.87 9.17
N LYS A 42 -12.20 36.08 8.71
CA LYS A 42 -12.20 35.47 7.36
C LYS A 42 -13.39 34.53 7.17
N VAL A 43 -13.73 33.74 8.20
CA VAL A 43 -14.90 32.85 8.17
C VAL A 43 -16.19 33.65 8.01
N ILE A 44 -16.38 34.74 8.77
CA ILE A 44 -17.59 35.57 8.66
C ILE A 44 -17.75 36.17 7.26
N GLN A 45 -16.66 36.59 6.62
CA GLN A 45 -16.71 37.14 5.26
C GLN A 45 -17.21 36.13 4.23
N GLY A 46 -17.02 34.83 4.47
CA GLY A 46 -17.50 33.74 3.61
C GLY A 46 -18.89 33.20 3.97
N LEU A 47 -19.59 33.77 4.95
CA LEU A 47 -20.89 33.26 5.38
C LEU A 47 -22.05 33.77 4.53
N TYR A 48 -23.07 32.91 4.37
CA TYR A 48 -24.36 33.24 3.78
C TYR A 48 -25.50 32.81 4.73
N ASP A 49 -26.70 33.34 4.51
CA ASP A 49 -27.86 33.03 5.35
C ASP A 49 -28.32 31.57 5.16
N GLY A 50 -28.57 30.86 6.26
CA GLY A 50 -28.98 29.46 6.23
C GLY A 50 -27.82 28.44 6.22
N VAL A 51 -26.57 28.89 6.22
CA VAL A 51 -25.39 28.00 6.32
C VAL A 51 -25.44 27.12 7.56
N THR A 52 -25.06 25.84 7.43
CA THR A 52 -25.06 24.93 8.57
C THR A 52 -23.84 25.13 9.46
N THR A 53 -23.98 24.83 10.75
CA THR A 53 -22.84 24.85 11.68
C THR A 53 -21.74 23.84 11.35
N THR A 54 -22.00 22.83 10.52
CA THR A 54 -21.01 21.88 10.02
C THR A 54 -20.19 22.49 8.88
N GLU A 55 -20.84 23.18 7.93
CA GLU A 55 -20.17 23.91 6.85
C GLU A 55 -19.32 25.06 7.40
N LEU A 56 -19.83 25.78 8.40
CA LEU A 56 -19.07 26.81 9.13
C LEU A 56 -17.76 26.25 9.69
N ASP A 57 -17.80 25.09 10.34
CA ASP A 57 -16.61 24.47 10.92
C ASP A 57 -15.63 23.98 9.83
N ASN A 58 -16.13 23.49 8.69
CA ASN A 58 -15.31 23.12 7.55
C ASN A 58 -14.60 24.34 6.96
N LEU A 59 -15.33 25.44 6.74
CA LEU A 59 -14.75 26.69 6.25
C LEU A 59 -13.69 27.25 7.21
N ALA A 60 -13.93 27.16 8.52
CA ALA A 60 -12.95 27.57 9.54
C ALA A 60 -11.69 26.70 9.51
N ALA A 61 -11.84 25.38 9.36
CA ALA A 61 -10.71 24.46 9.24
C ALA A 61 -9.90 24.71 7.95
N GLU A 62 -10.57 24.89 6.81
CA GLU A 62 -9.93 25.21 5.52
C GLU A 62 -9.20 26.56 5.58
N THR A 63 -9.85 27.59 6.13
CA THR A 63 -9.25 28.91 6.32
C THR A 63 -8.00 28.80 7.18
N ALA A 64 -8.06 28.11 8.32
CA ALA A 64 -6.90 27.88 9.17
C ALA A 64 -5.79 27.11 8.43
N ALA A 65 -6.13 26.11 7.61
CA ALA A 65 -5.14 25.34 6.86
C ALA A 65 -4.39 26.21 5.83
N THR A 66 -5.05 27.19 5.20
CA THR A 66 -4.37 28.14 4.28
C THR A 66 -3.34 29.02 4.98
N MET A 67 -3.48 29.22 6.31
CA MET A 67 -2.56 30.01 7.13
C MET A 67 -1.37 29.19 7.66
N ALA A 68 -1.26 27.91 7.30
CA ALA A 68 -0.10 27.09 7.62
C ALA A 68 1.21 27.62 7.00
N THR A 69 1.11 28.43 5.93
CA THR A 69 2.25 29.15 5.35
C THR A 69 2.79 30.24 6.26
N ASP A 70 1.96 30.78 7.16
CA ASP A 70 2.35 31.82 8.10
C ASP A 70 3.01 31.21 9.35
N HIS A 71 2.43 30.12 9.88
CA HIS A 71 3.00 29.35 10.99
C HIS A 71 2.45 27.90 11.00
N PRO A 72 3.27 26.86 11.25
CA PRO A 72 2.84 25.47 11.20
C PRO A 72 1.70 25.11 12.17
N ASP A 73 1.60 25.78 13.32
CA ASP A 73 0.52 25.53 14.28
C ASP A 73 -0.89 25.81 13.74
N TYR A 74 -1.01 26.61 12.67
CA TYR A 74 -2.29 26.77 11.99
C TYR A 74 -2.77 25.46 11.34
N ALA A 75 -1.86 24.61 10.86
CA ALA A 75 -2.23 23.28 10.35
C ALA A 75 -2.76 22.38 11.47
N LEU A 76 -2.19 22.48 12.66
CA LEU A 76 -2.68 21.76 13.85
C LEU A 76 -4.03 22.32 14.29
N LEU A 77 -4.20 23.65 14.35
CA LEU A 77 -5.49 24.27 14.67
C LEU A 77 -6.59 23.89 13.68
N ALA A 78 -6.27 23.90 12.37
CA ALA A 78 -7.17 23.46 11.31
C ALA A 78 -7.65 22.03 11.53
N ALA A 79 -6.73 21.12 11.86
CA ALA A 79 -7.05 19.74 12.19
C ALA A 79 -7.96 19.65 13.42
N ARG A 80 -7.64 20.40 14.48
CA ARG A 80 -8.45 20.43 15.72
C ARG A 80 -9.87 20.92 15.48
N ILE A 81 -10.06 21.92 14.61
CA ILE A 81 -11.39 22.39 14.20
C ILE A 81 -12.14 21.27 13.47
N ALA A 82 -11.49 20.63 12.49
CA ALA A 82 -12.08 19.53 11.72
C ALA A 82 -12.42 18.31 12.59
N VAL A 83 -11.55 17.94 13.52
CA VAL A 83 -11.77 16.86 14.51
C VAL A 83 -12.91 17.22 15.45
N SER A 84 -12.96 18.46 15.95
CA SER A 84 -14.07 18.95 16.78
C SER A 84 -15.41 18.86 16.03
N ASN A 85 -15.41 19.17 14.72
CA ASN A 85 -16.56 19.00 13.86
C ASN A 85 -16.96 17.52 13.74
N LEU A 86 -16.01 16.62 13.47
CA LEU A 86 -16.24 15.19 13.38
C LEU A 86 -16.82 14.62 14.68
N HIS A 87 -16.27 14.98 15.84
CA HIS A 87 -16.74 14.51 17.14
C HIS A 87 -18.19 14.92 17.42
N LYS A 88 -18.64 16.06 16.92
CA LYS A 88 -20.04 16.50 17.07
C LYS A 88 -21.01 15.79 16.12
N ASN A 89 -20.50 15.19 15.04
CA ASN A 89 -21.29 14.49 14.03
C ASN A 89 -21.17 12.95 14.14
N THR A 90 -20.41 12.44 15.10
CA THR A 90 -20.18 10.99 15.30
C THR A 90 -20.51 10.56 16.73
N ASN A 91 -20.93 9.31 16.88
CA ASN A 91 -21.16 8.71 18.19
C ASN A 91 -19.83 8.64 18.97
N LYS A 92 -19.88 8.88 20.29
CA LYS A 92 -18.69 8.79 21.15
C LYS A 92 -18.36 7.34 21.52
N SER A 93 -19.31 6.43 21.65
CA SER A 93 -19.03 5.05 22.06
C SER A 93 -18.53 4.22 20.86
N PHE A 94 -17.37 3.59 21.01
CA PHE A 94 -16.78 2.73 19.98
C PHE A 94 -17.66 1.51 19.74
N SER A 95 -18.07 0.83 20.81
CA SER A 95 -18.92 -0.36 20.72
C SER A 95 -20.27 -0.09 20.03
N ARG A 96 -20.89 1.08 20.28
CA ARG A 96 -22.11 1.49 19.58
C ARG A 96 -21.87 1.81 18.11
N THR A 97 -20.74 2.45 17.77
CA THR A 97 -20.36 2.69 16.37
C THR A 97 -20.14 1.37 15.63
N MET A 98 -19.41 0.42 16.23
CA MET A 98 -19.19 -0.91 15.64
C MET A 98 -20.50 -1.67 15.45
N LYS A 99 -21.41 -1.62 16.44
CA LYS A 99 -22.74 -2.22 16.32
C LYS A 99 -23.54 -1.61 15.18
N ALA A 100 -23.54 -0.28 15.04
CA ALA A 100 -24.25 0.38 13.94
C ALA A 100 -23.67 -0.01 12.56
N LEU A 101 -22.34 -0.10 12.44
CA LEU A 101 -21.67 -0.58 11.23
C LEU A 101 -21.97 -2.06 10.92
N TYR A 102 -22.10 -2.89 11.95
CA TYR A 102 -22.45 -4.31 11.83
C TYR A 102 -23.90 -4.53 11.40
N GLU A 103 -24.81 -3.73 11.95
CA GLU A 103 -26.26 -3.78 11.67
C GLU A 103 -26.65 -2.95 10.44
N TYR A 104 -25.68 -2.38 9.71
CA TYR A 104 -25.94 -1.55 8.54
C TYR A 104 -26.74 -2.32 7.47
N ILE A 105 -27.77 -1.66 6.96
CA ILE A 105 -28.64 -2.16 5.89
C ILE A 105 -28.44 -1.23 4.71
N ASP A 106 -28.18 -1.77 3.53
CA ASP A 106 -28.10 -0.94 2.33
C ASP A 106 -29.48 -0.34 2.02
N PRO A 107 -29.62 1.00 2.04
CA PRO A 107 -30.91 1.66 1.85
C PRO A 107 -31.53 1.40 0.47
N LYS A 108 -30.74 0.95 -0.52
CA LYS A 108 -31.24 0.66 -1.87
C LYS A 108 -31.80 -0.75 -2.01
N THR A 109 -31.16 -1.75 -1.40
CA THR A 109 -31.54 -3.16 -1.52
C THR A 109 -32.36 -3.66 -0.34
N GLY A 110 -32.25 -3.01 0.83
CA GLY A 110 -32.85 -3.49 2.08
C GLY A 110 -32.13 -4.70 2.67
N GLU A 111 -30.98 -5.10 2.11
CA GLU A 111 -30.20 -6.23 2.57
C GLU A 111 -29.16 -5.82 3.62
N LYS A 112 -28.81 -6.77 4.52
CA LYS A 112 -27.75 -6.57 5.50
C LYS A 112 -26.41 -6.38 4.77
N ALA A 113 -25.80 -5.22 4.95
CA ALA A 113 -24.53 -4.82 4.33
C ALA A 113 -23.49 -4.46 5.39
N GLY A 114 -23.47 -5.22 6.49
CA GLY A 114 -22.61 -4.96 7.64
C GLY A 114 -21.13 -4.85 7.27
N LEU A 115 -20.47 -3.82 7.82
CA LEU A 115 -19.07 -3.51 7.52
C LEU A 115 -18.09 -4.09 8.56
N ILE A 116 -18.60 -4.74 9.59
CA ILE A 116 -17.83 -5.41 10.66
C ILE A 116 -18.11 -6.92 10.57
N GLY A 117 -17.07 -7.74 10.75
CA GLY A 117 -17.21 -9.20 10.75
C GLY A 117 -17.91 -9.71 12.01
N ASP A 118 -18.62 -10.85 11.90
CA ASP A 118 -19.38 -11.45 13.00
C ASP A 118 -18.51 -11.69 14.24
N ASP A 119 -17.36 -12.36 14.07
CA ASP A 119 -16.42 -12.65 15.17
C ASP A 119 -15.91 -11.38 15.86
N THR A 120 -15.61 -10.34 15.08
CA THR A 120 -15.14 -9.06 15.61
C THR A 120 -16.24 -8.38 16.42
N MET A 121 -17.48 -8.39 15.92
CA MET A 121 -18.61 -7.78 16.63
C MET A 121 -18.90 -8.53 17.94
N GLU A 122 -18.84 -9.87 17.95
CA GLU A 122 -19.02 -10.65 19.17
C GLU A 122 -18.00 -10.26 20.25
N ILE A 123 -16.72 -10.17 19.88
CA ILE A 123 -15.63 -9.76 20.77
C ILE A 123 -15.84 -8.34 21.26
N VAL A 124 -16.10 -7.39 20.35
CA VAL A 124 -16.35 -5.99 20.72
C VAL A 124 -17.52 -5.86 21.68
N TRP A 125 -18.61 -6.60 21.45
CA TRP A 125 -19.80 -6.52 22.30
C TRP A 125 -19.57 -7.15 23.67
N LYS A 126 -18.85 -8.27 23.72
CA LYS A 126 -18.48 -8.98 24.96
C LYS A 126 -17.59 -8.12 25.85
N TYR A 127 -16.59 -7.44 25.29
CA TYR A 127 -15.61 -6.62 26.03
C TYR A 127 -15.84 -5.11 25.94
N ARG A 128 -17.05 -4.68 25.55
CA ARG A 128 -17.39 -3.29 25.21
C ARG A 128 -17.00 -2.27 26.28
N ASP A 129 -17.18 -2.58 27.56
CA ASP A 129 -16.94 -1.63 28.66
C ASP A 129 -15.44 -1.37 28.82
N GLN A 130 -14.61 -2.40 28.65
CA GLN A 130 -13.14 -2.29 28.68
C GLN A 130 -12.61 -1.56 27.44
N LEU A 131 -13.13 -1.89 26.25
CA LEU A 131 -12.70 -1.27 24.99
C LEU A 131 -13.13 0.21 24.90
N ASP A 132 -14.36 0.55 25.28
CA ASP A 132 -14.85 1.93 25.26
C ASP A 132 -14.10 2.82 26.27
N SER A 133 -13.71 2.28 27.42
CA SER A 133 -12.97 3.02 28.46
C SER A 133 -11.47 3.16 28.16
N ALA A 134 -10.88 2.25 27.41
CA ALA A 134 -9.48 2.33 26.99
C ALA A 134 -9.21 3.46 25.96
N ILE A 135 -10.23 3.91 25.23
CA ILE A 135 -10.08 4.91 24.17
C ILE A 135 -9.90 6.32 24.73
N ILE A 136 -8.83 6.99 24.29
CA ILE A 136 -8.54 8.39 24.61
C ILE A 136 -8.83 9.26 23.38
N TYR A 137 -10.03 9.85 23.32
CA TYR A 137 -10.46 10.70 22.20
C TYR A 137 -9.65 11.98 22.00
N ASP A 138 -8.96 12.44 23.04
CA ASP A 138 -8.12 13.64 22.93
C ASP A 138 -6.92 13.41 21.98
N ARG A 139 -6.52 12.15 21.76
CA ARG A 139 -5.48 11.80 20.79
C ARG A 139 -5.86 12.13 19.34
N ASP A 140 -7.15 12.29 19.01
CA ASP A 140 -7.58 12.76 17.68
C ASP A 140 -7.10 14.20 17.40
N TYR A 141 -6.94 15.04 18.42
CA TYR A 141 -6.48 16.43 18.26
C TYR A 141 -4.97 16.56 18.00
N SER A 142 -4.25 15.43 17.96
CA SER A 142 -2.81 15.40 17.66
C SER A 142 -2.51 15.28 16.18
N PHE A 143 -3.48 14.96 15.32
CA PHE A 143 -3.30 14.93 13.87
C PHE A 143 -3.13 16.33 13.31
N ASP A 144 -2.34 16.47 12.24
CA ASP A 144 -2.32 17.66 11.41
C ASP A 144 -3.49 17.62 10.41
N TYR A 145 -3.71 18.72 9.69
CA TYR A 145 -4.89 18.85 8.83
C TYR A 145 -4.87 17.84 7.69
N PHE A 146 -3.73 17.67 7.02
CA PHE A 146 -3.60 16.77 5.88
C PHE A 146 -3.65 15.30 6.29
N GLY A 147 -3.04 14.94 7.43
CA GLY A 147 -3.17 13.61 8.01
C GLY A 147 -4.63 13.28 8.34
N PHE A 148 -5.34 14.20 9.00
CA PHE A 148 -6.76 14.02 9.31
C PHE A 148 -7.61 13.90 8.03
N LYS A 149 -7.43 14.78 7.04
CA LYS A 149 -8.17 14.71 5.77
C LYS A 149 -7.89 13.44 4.98
N THR A 150 -6.68 12.90 5.07
CA THR A 150 -6.35 11.59 4.48
C THR A 150 -7.16 10.48 5.13
N LEU A 151 -7.25 10.48 6.47
CA LEU A 151 -8.08 9.52 7.20
C LEU A 151 -9.56 9.66 6.84
N GLU A 152 -10.09 10.89 6.87
CA GLU A 152 -11.49 11.20 6.57
C GLU A 152 -11.89 10.76 5.15
N ARG A 153 -11.01 10.98 4.16
CA ARG A 153 -11.31 10.66 2.76
C ARG A 153 -11.40 9.15 2.50
N SER A 154 -10.51 8.36 3.09
CA SER A 154 -10.28 6.99 2.61
C SER A 154 -10.28 5.90 3.69
N TYR A 155 -10.01 6.23 4.95
CA TYR A 155 -9.78 5.24 6.01
C TYR A 155 -10.98 5.06 6.94
N LEU A 156 -11.63 6.15 7.35
CA LEU A 156 -12.75 6.09 8.29
C LEU A 156 -13.98 5.50 7.60
N LEU A 157 -14.59 4.47 8.20
CA LEU A 157 -15.78 3.83 7.65
C LEU A 157 -16.96 4.81 7.60
N ARG A 158 -17.81 4.60 6.59
CA ARG A 158 -18.95 5.45 6.27
C ARG A 158 -20.25 4.65 6.22
N MET A 159 -21.34 5.29 6.64
CA MET A 159 -22.71 4.84 6.41
C MET A 159 -23.45 5.98 5.71
N ASP A 160 -24.24 5.68 4.68
CA ASP A 160 -24.98 6.71 3.91
C ASP A 160 -24.09 7.88 3.42
N ASN A 161 -22.87 7.54 2.97
CA ASN A 161 -21.80 8.47 2.56
C ASN A 161 -21.26 9.40 3.67
N GLN A 162 -21.72 9.26 4.91
CA GLN A 162 -21.23 10.04 6.06
C GLN A 162 -20.21 9.26 6.87
N VAL A 163 -19.18 9.94 7.36
CA VAL A 163 -18.17 9.33 8.24
C VAL A 163 -18.80 9.02 9.60
N VAL A 164 -18.66 7.78 10.06
CA VAL A 164 -19.21 7.34 11.35
C VAL A 164 -18.13 6.91 12.34
N GLU A 165 -16.96 6.49 11.84
CA GLU A 165 -15.80 6.22 12.67
C GLU A 165 -15.01 7.48 13.01
N ARG A 166 -14.54 7.58 14.25
CA ARG A 166 -13.45 8.48 14.63
C ARG A 166 -12.09 7.81 14.36
N PRO A 167 -10.98 8.57 14.25
CA PRO A 167 -9.66 7.96 14.13
C PRO A 167 -9.35 6.98 15.25
N GLN A 168 -9.72 7.28 16.51
CA GLN A 168 -9.59 6.31 17.60
C GLN A 168 -10.41 5.02 17.40
N HIS A 169 -11.60 5.10 16.78
CA HIS A 169 -12.41 3.92 16.49
C HIS A 169 -11.74 3.02 15.47
N LEU A 170 -11.18 3.61 14.41
CA LEU A 170 -10.41 2.87 13.41
C LEU A 170 -9.21 2.15 14.03
N LEU A 171 -8.45 2.83 14.89
CA LEU A 171 -7.28 2.24 15.53
C LEU A 171 -7.65 1.09 16.48
N MET A 172 -8.72 1.26 17.27
CA MET A 172 -9.22 0.20 18.15
C MET A 172 -9.80 -0.97 17.35
N ARG A 173 -10.57 -0.71 16.28
CA ARG A 173 -11.07 -1.75 15.37
C ARG A 173 -9.91 -2.56 14.78
N ALA A 174 -8.86 -1.89 14.30
CA ALA A 174 -7.69 -2.57 13.76
C ALA A 174 -6.99 -3.42 14.82
N ALA A 175 -6.81 -2.90 16.04
CA ALA A 175 -6.20 -3.65 17.13
C ALA A 175 -7.03 -4.90 17.51
N VAL A 176 -8.34 -4.77 17.69
CA VAL A 176 -9.23 -5.92 17.97
C VAL A 176 -9.24 -6.90 16.80
N GLY A 177 -9.24 -6.41 15.56
CA GLY A 177 -9.19 -7.27 14.37
C GLY A 177 -7.91 -8.09 14.24
N ILE A 178 -6.79 -7.62 14.80
CA ILE A 178 -5.50 -8.34 14.83
C ILE A 178 -5.44 -9.31 16.01
N HIS A 179 -5.91 -8.88 17.18
CA HIS A 179 -5.67 -9.58 18.44
C HIS A 179 -6.83 -10.48 18.89
N GLY A 180 -8.02 -10.30 18.31
CA GLY A 180 -9.20 -11.08 18.65
C GLY A 180 -9.54 -10.97 20.14
N THR A 181 -9.61 -12.11 20.82
CA THR A 181 -9.96 -12.22 22.24
C THR A 181 -8.85 -11.81 23.20
N ASP A 182 -7.63 -11.56 22.71
CA ASP A 182 -6.50 -11.05 23.49
C ASP A 182 -6.61 -9.52 23.65
N ILE A 183 -7.50 -9.10 24.56
CA ILE A 183 -7.84 -7.68 24.77
C ILE A 183 -6.66 -6.89 25.35
N GLU A 184 -5.80 -7.51 26.13
CA GLU A 184 -4.59 -6.85 26.66
C GLU A 184 -3.66 -6.44 25.52
N ALA A 185 -3.35 -7.36 24.59
CA ALA A 185 -2.55 -7.04 23.41
C ALA A 185 -3.27 -6.04 22.47
N ALA A 186 -4.61 -6.12 22.37
CA ALA A 186 -5.39 -5.15 21.61
C ALA A 186 -5.23 -3.72 22.17
N VAL A 187 -5.31 -3.56 23.50
CA VAL A 187 -5.15 -2.26 24.15
C VAL A 187 -3.69 -1.77 24.09
N GLU A 188 -2.69 -2.65 24.20
CA GLU A 188 -1.26 -2.32 23.99
C GLU A 188 -1.06 -1.74 22.58
N THR A 189 -1.52 -2.48 21.56
CA THR A 189 -1.41 -2.07 20.15
C THR A 189 -2.17 -0.78 19.85
N TYR A 190 -3.41 -0.64 20.35
CA TYR A 190 -4.17 0.60 20.23
C TYR A 190 -3.42 1.78 20.85
N THR A 191 -2.87 1.61 22.04
CA THR A 191 -2.14 2.67 22.75
C THR A 191 -0.94 3.13 21.94
N LEU A 192 -0.13 2.18 21.48
CA LEU A 192 1.07 2.50 20.70
C LEU A 192 0.76 3.17 19.36
N MET A 193 -0.28 2.72 18.64
CA MET A 193 -0.70 3.35 17.38
C MET A 193 -1.31 4.74 17.61
N SER A 194 -2.18 4.89 18.61
CA SER A 194 -2.86 6.17 18.89
C SER A 194 -1.91 7.23 19.44
N GLU A 195 -0.82 6.82 20.08
CA GLU A 195 0.30 7.69 20.45
C GLU A 195 1.31 7.90 19.30
N LYS A 196 1.10 7.24 18.16
CA LYS A 196 1.87 7.33 16.90
C LYS A 196 3.28 6.75 16.94
N TRP A 197 3.57 5.80 17.83
CA TRP A 197 4.87 5.10 17.87
C TRP A 197 5.14 4.27 16.61
N PHE A 198 4.08 3.69 16.05
CA PHE A 198 4.11 2.97 14.78
C PHE A 198 2.72 3.03 14.12
N ILE A 199 2.64 2.58 12.88
CA ILE A 199 1.36 2.38 12.20
C ILE A 199 1.40 1.11 11.33
N HIS A 200 0.28 0.39 11.28
CA HIS A 200 0.12 -0.72 10.32
C HIS A 200 -0.12 -0.20 8.91
N ALA A 201 0.21 -1.02 7.90
CA ALA A 201 -0.01 -0.65 6.50
C ALA A 201 -1.50 -0.45 6.17
N THR A 202 -1.76 0.27 5.07
CA THR A 202 -3.11 0.62 4.62
C THR A 202 -4.11 -0.54 4.60
N PRO A 203 -3.82 -1.72 4.02
CA PRO A 203 -4.83 -2.78 3.96
C PRO A 203 -5.23 -3.29 5.35
N THR A 204 -4.28 -3.35 6.29
CA THR A 204 -4.60 -3.68 7.69
C THR A 204 -5.55 -2.64 8.29
N LEU A 205 -5.29 -1.35 8.13
CA LEU A 205 -6.18 -0.29 8.66
C LEU A 205 -7.57 -0.28 7.99
N PHE A 206 -7.64 -0.59 6.70
CA PHE A 206 -8.91 -0.68 5.96
C PHE A 206 -9.75 -1.89 6.38
N ASN A 207 -9.13 -3.06 6.49
CA ASN A 207 -9.86 -4.33 6.47
C ASN A 207 -9.84 -5.09 7.79
N ALA A 208 -8.98 -4.74 8.74
CA ALA A 208 -8.99 -5.38 10.06
C ALA A 208 -10.35 -5.18 10.74
N GLY A 209 -10.92 -6.29 11.22
CA GLY A 209 -12.24 -6.34 11.85
C GLY A 209 -13.43 -6.34 10.89
N THR A 210 -13.20 -6.35 9.58
CA THR A 210 -14.27 -6.38 8.55
C THR A 210 -14.61 -7.84 8.15
N PRO A 211 -15.71 -8.10 7.42
CA PRO A 211 -16.13 -9.47 7.07
C PRO A 211 -15.13 -10.30 6.25
N LYS A 212 -14.25 -9.65 5.48
CA LYS A 212 -13.20 -10.32 4.69
C LYS A 212 -11.87 -9.58 4.91
N PRO A 213 -11.17 -9.85 6.03
CA PRO A 213 -10.02 -9.08 6.45
C PRO A 213 -8.78 -9.42 5.61
N GLN A 214 -8.65 -8.84 4.41
CA GLN A 214 -7.41 -8.88 3.65
C GLN A 214 -6.46 -7.78 4.16
N LEU A 215 -5.45 -8.17 4.94
CA LEU A 215 -4.60 -7.28 5.72
C LEU A 215 -3.21 -7.04 5.10
N SER A 216 -2.76 -7.95 4.23
CA SER A 216 -1.44 -7.91 3.59
C SER A 216 -1.39 -6.94 2.40
N SER A 217 -0.23 -6.34 2.13
CA SER A 217 -0.13 -5.21 1.16
C SER A 217 0.25 -5.61 -0.26
N CYS A 218 1.19 -6.56 -0.39
CA CYS A 218 1.76 -6.90 -1.68
C CYS A 218 1.90 -8.41 -1.84
N PHE A 219 1.91 -8.84 -3.10
CA PHE A 219 2.04 -10.23 -3.49
C PHE A 219 3.11 -10.36 -4.57
N LEU A 220 3.89 -11.44 -4.53
CA LEU A 220 4.93 -11.72 -5.52
C LEU A 220 4.60 -13.03 -6.22
N LEU A 221 4.61 -13.02 -7.55
CA LEU A 221 4.28 -14.17 -8.38
C LEU A 221 5.44 -14.45 -9.33
N SER A 222 5.74 -15.73 -9.50
CA SER A 222 6.38 -16.20 -10.73
C SER A 222 5.29 -16.63 -11.69
N MET A 223 5.48 -16.33 -12.98
CA MET A 223 4.67 -16.90 -14.04
C MET A 223 4.69 -18.44 -13.95
N THR A 224 3.51 -19.06 -13.84
CA THR A 224 3.34 -20.49 -13.54
C THR A 224 4.10 -21.39 -14.51
N ASP A 225 3.93 -21.15 -15.82
CA ASP A 225 4.51 -21.95 -16.90
C ASP A 225 4.55 -21.16 -18.22
N ASP A 226 5.44 -21.54 -19.14
CA ASP A 226 5.55 -21.01 -20.50
C ASP A 226 4.52 -21.63 -21.45
N SER A 227 3.25 -21.52 -21.05
CA SER A 227 2.10 -22.03 -21.77
C SER A 227 0.90 -21.08 -21.62
N ILE A 228 -0.06 -21.16 -22.54
CA ILE A 228 -1.29 -20.36 -22.43
C ILE A 228 -2.03 -20.66 -21.13
N GLY A 229 -2.07 -21.92 -20.70
CA GLY A 229 -2.65 -22.32 -19.41
C GLY A 229 -1.97 -21.60 -18.24
N GLY A 230 -0.63 -21.69 -18.15
CA GLY A 230 0.14 -21.02 -17.09
C GLY A 230 0.03 -19.49 -17.11
N ILE A 231 0.01 -18.89 -18.29
CA ILE A 231 -0.13 -17.44 -18.47
C ILE A 231 -1.49 -16.93 -17.98
N PHE A 232 -2.58 -17.59 -18.36
CA PHE A 232 -3.92 -17.19 -17.97
C PHE A 232 -4.26 -17.57 -16.53
N GLU A 233 -3.65 -18.64 -16.00
CA GLU A 233 -3.73 -18.95 -14.57
C GLU A 233 -3.06 -17.84 -13.73
N THR A 234 -1.85 -17.44 -14.10
CA THR A 234 -1.14 -16.34 -13.43
C THR A 234 -1.94 -15.04 -13.52
N LEU A 235 -2.54 -14.75 -14.67
CA LEU A 235 -3.42 -13.58 -14.84
C LEU A 235 -4.66 -13.64 -13.93
N SER A 236 -5.28 -14.81 -13.81
CA SER A 236 -6.42 -15.03 -12.91
C SER A 236 -6.05 -14.79 -11.45
N ARG A 237 -4.86 -15.27 -11.04
CA ARG A 237 -4.30 -15.00 -9.70
C ARG A 237 -4.10 -13.49 -9.49
N CYS A 238 -3.49 -12.80 -10.45
CA CYS A 238 -3.32 -11.34 -10.41
C CYS A 238 -4.65 -10.59 -10.30
N ALA A 239 -5.68 -10.99 -11.06
CA ALA A 239 -7.00 -10.38 -11.00
C ALA A 239 -7.66 -10.54 -9.62
N ARG A 240 -7.61 -11.74 -9.02
CA ARG A 240 -8.14 -11.98 -7.66
C ARG A 240 -7.41 -11.19 -6.58
N ILE A 241 -6.09 -11.06 -6.70
CA ILE A 241 -5.29 -10.26 -5.78
C ILE A 241 -5.62 -8.77 -5.94
N SER A 242 -5.69 -8.27 -7.17
CA SER A 242 -6.02 -6.86 -7.44
C SER A 242 -7.43 -6.50 -6.97
N GLN A 243 -8.40 -7.40 -7.12
CA GLN A 243 -9.77 -7.23 -6.60
C GLN A 243 -9.75 -6.97 -5.09
N SER A 244 -8.82 -7.58 -4.38
CA SER A 244 -8.65 -7.44 -2.92
C SER A 244 -7.67 -6.32 -2.55
N ALA A 245 -7.41 -5.38 -3.45
CA ALA A 245 -6.52 -4.24 -3.28
C ALA A 245 -5.03 -4.54 -3.05
N GLY A 246 -4.56 -5.74 -3.42
CA GLY A 246 -3.14 -6.10 -3.33
C GLY A 246 -2.31 -5.55 -4.49
N GLY A 247 -1.13 -4.99 -4.19
CA GLY A 247 -0.10 -4.69 -5.20
C GLY A 247 0.65 -5.95 -5.63
N ILE A 248 1.08 -6.04 -6.90
CA ILE A 248 1.69 -7.26 -7.44
C ILE A 248 3.08 -7.01 -8.01
N GLY A 249 4.04 -7.87 -7.68
CA GLY A 249 5.25 -8.09 -8.47
C GLY A 249 5.14 -9.40 -9.23
N VAL A 250 5.44 -9.42 -10.53
CA VAL A 250 5.37 -10.63 -11.37
C VAL A 250 6.68 -10.83 -12.15
N SER A 251 7.33 -11.97 -11.92
CA SER A 251 8.45 -12.43 -12.74
C SER A 251 7.94 -13.11 -14.00
N ILE A 252 8.47 -12.72 -15.16
CA ILE A 252 8.11 -13.27 -16.47
C ILE A 252 9.31 -13.87 -17.24
N HIS A 253 10.43 -14.09 -16.55
CA HIS A 253 11.71 -14.51 -17.16
C HIS A 253 11.63 -15.82 -17.95
N ASN A 254 10.65 -16.66 -17.62
CA ASN A 254 10.44 -17.98 -18.20
C ASN A 254 9.57 -17.97 -19.47
N ILE A 255 8.94 -16.85 -19.83
CA ILE A 255 8.11 -16.77 -21.04
C ILE A 255 8.97 -16.67 -22.29
N ARG A 256 8.69 -17.51 -23.30
CA ARG A 256 9.47 -17.52 -24.54
C ARG A 256 9.42 -16.19 -25.30
N ALA A 257 10.56 -15.81 -25.85
CA ALA A 257 10.72 -14.61 -26.66
C ALA A 257 10.02 -14.69 -28.03
N LYS A 258 9.85 -13.54 -28.69
CA LYS A 258 9.28 -13.44 -30.03
C LYS A 258 10.05 -14.29 -31.05
N GLY A 259 9.32 -14.96 -31.94
CA GLY A 259 9.88 -15.86 -32.96
C GLY A 259 10.28 -17.24 -32.43
N SER A 260 9.99 -17.57 -31.17
CA SER A 260 10.26 -18.90 -30.61
C SER A 260 9.26 -19.93 -31.10
N TYR A 261 9.74 -21.14 -31.43
CA TYR A 261 8.87 -22.20 -31.95
C TYR A 261 7.81 -22.63 -30.93
N ILE A 262 6.57 -22.83 -31.40
CA ILE A 262 5.48 -23.35 -30.58
C ILE A 262 5.22 -24.81 -30.95
N LYS A 263 5.66 -25.72 -30.07
CA LYS A 263 5.34 -27.15 -30.19
C LYS A 263 3.82 -27.34 -30.16
N GLY A 264 3.29 -28.16 -31.07
CA GLY A 264 1.86 -28.47 -31.19
C GLY A 264 1.14 -27.66 -32.28
N THR A 265 1.35 -26.35 -32.37
CA THR A 265 0.72 -25.52 -33.42
C THR A 265 1.58 -25.34 -34.66
N GLY A 266 2.90 -25.57 -34.55
CA GLY A 266 3.85 -25.35 -35.64
C GLY A 266 4.14 -23.87 -35.94
N GLY A 267 3.55 -22.95 -35.17
CA GLY A 267 3.73 -21.51 -35.31
C GLY A 267 4.92 -20.96 -34.53
N THR A 268 5.03 -19.63 -34.49
CA THR A 268 6.03 -18.90 -33.70
C THR A 268 5.37 -17.98 -32.67
N SER A 269 6.06 -17.78 -31.54
CA SER A 269 5.60 -16.92 -30.45
C SER A 269 5.61 -15.45 -30.86
N ASN A 270 4.62 -14.70 -30.38
CA ASN A 270 4.58 -13.24 -30.51
C ASN A 270 5.43 -12.51 -29.45
N GLY A 271 6.03 -13.25 -28.51
CA GLY A 271 6.85 -12.70 -27.42
C GLY A 271 6.03 -12.14 -26.26
N ILE A 272 6.71 -11.44 -25.36
CA ILE A 272 6.11 -10.95 -24.11
C ILE A 272 5.20 -9.73 -24.29
N ILE A 273 5.35 -8.96 -25.37
CA ILE A 273 4.64 -7.69 -25.57
C ILE A 273 3.11 -7.86 -25.63
N PRO A 274 2.54 -8.75 -26.48
CA PRO A 274 1.09 -8.93 -26.51
C PRO A 274 0.54 -9.52 -25.21
N MET A 275 1.30 -10.39 -24.53
CA MET A 275 0.93 -10.92 -23.22
C MET A 275 0.80 -9.78 -22.20
N LEU A 276 1.80 -8.90 -22.12
CA LEU A 276 1.80 -7.79 -21.18
C LEU A 276 0.66 -6.78 -21.44
N ARG A 277 0.19 -6.65 -22.67
CA ARG A 277 -1.02 -5.85 -22.95
C ARG A 277 -2.28 -6.43 -22.30
N VAL A 278 -2.43 -7.75 -22.28
CA VAL A 278 -3.55 -8.40 -21.57
C VAL A 278 -3.46 -8.14 -20.06
N TYR A 279 -2.26 -8.18 -19.49
CA TYR A 279 -2.02 -7.84 -18.09
C TYR A 279 -2.30 -6.36 -17.80
N ASN A 280 -1.92 -5.46 -18.72
CA ASN A 280 -2.21 -4.02 -18.63
C ASN A 280 -3.71 -3.75 -18.56
N ASP A 281 -4.47 -4.32 -19.50
CA ASP A 281 -5.92 -4.10 -19.55
C ASP A 281 -6.63 -4.75 -18.35
N THR A 282 -6.09 -5.85 -17.83
CA THR A 282 -6.58 -6.44 -16.57
C THR A 282 -6.32 -5.53 -15.37
N ALA A 283 -5.14 -4.91 -15.27
CA ALA A 283 -4.82 -3.96 -14.20
C ALA A 283 -5.75 -2.72 -14.24
N ARG A 284 -6.14 -2.28 -15.44
CA ARG A 284 -7.11 -1.19 -15.63
C ARG A 284 -8.53 -1.60 -15.28
N TYR A 285 -8.93 -2.82 -15.63
CA TYR A 285 -10.29 -3.32 -15.43
C TYR A 285 -10.58 -3.61 -13.96
N VAL A 286 -9.64 -4.29 -13.27
CA VAL A 286 -9.80 -4.67 -11.86
C VAL A 286 -9.24 -3.56 -10.97
N ASP A 287 -9.91 -2.40 -11.00
CA ASP A 287 -9.62 -1.32 -10.06
C ASP A 287 -10.04 -1.71 -8.63
N GLN A 288 -9.26 -1.25 -7.65
CA GLN A 288 -9.33 -1.73 -6.28
C GLN A 288 -10.49 -1.02 -5.55
N GLY A 289 -11.54 -1.77 -5.22
CA GLY A 289 -12.56 -1.37 -4.24
C GLY A 289 -13.47 -0.21 -4.66
N GLY A 290 -13.86 -0.13 -5.93
CA GLY A 290 -14.79 0.90 -6.43
C GLY A 290 -14.12 2.25 -6.64
N GLY A 291 -12.92 2.25 -7.24
CA GLY A 291 -12.14 3.47 -7.51
C GLY A 291 -11.32 3.99 -6.33
N LYS A 292 -11.15 3.24 -5.23
CA LYS A 292 -10.30 3.66 -4.10
C LYS A 292 -8.81 3.69 -4.50
N ARG A 293 -8.35 2.74 -5.32
CA ARG A 293 -6.99 2.67 -5.88
C ARG A 293 -6.99 1.98 -7.25
N LYS A 294 -6.05 2.33 -8.12
CA LYS A 294 -5.84 1.61 -9.39
C LYS A 294 -5.08 0.30 -9.15
N GLY A 295 -5.39 -0.74 -9.92
CA GLY A 295 -4.57 -1.96 -9.94
C GLY A 295 -3.15 -1.63 -10.41
N ALA A 296 -2.14 -2.23 -9.78
CA ALA A 296 -0.74 -1.89 -10.03
C ALA A 296 0.14 -3.15 -10.00
N PHE A 297 0.71 -3.50 -11.15
CA PHE A 297 1.58 -4.67 -11.31
C PHE A 297 2.98 -4.20 -11.74
N ALA A 298 4.03 -4.62 -11.03
CA ALA A 298 5.42 -4.49 -11.45
C ALA A 298 5.88 -5.78 -12.13
N VAL A 299 6.31 -5.68 -13.39
CA VAL A 299 6.79 -6.78 -14.20
C VAL A 299 8.31 -6.81 -14.15
N TYR A 300 8.86 -7.96 -13.76
CA TYR A 300 10.29 -8.19 -13.63
C TYR A 300 10.82 -9.01 -14.80
N LEU A 301 11.88 -8.51 -15.43
CA LEU A 301 12.60 -9.18 -16.53
C LEU A 301 14.12 -9.16 -16.29
N GLU A 302 14.81 -10.27 -16.56
CA GLU A 302 16.28 -10.30 -16.57
C GLU A 302 16.84 -9.74 -17.90
N PRO A 303 17.99 -9.03 -17.89
CA PRO A 303 18.52 -8.32 -19.06
C PRO A 303 19.00 -9.24 -20.20
N TRP A 304 19.12 -10.55 -19.98
CA TRP A 304 19.47 -11.50 -21.05
C TRP A 304 18.27 -11.91 -21.90
N HIS A 305 17.04 -11.54 -21.52
CA HIS A 305 15.86 -11.97 -22.27
C HIS A 305 15.83 -11.34 -23.67
N ALA A 306 15.54 -12.12 -24.71
CA ALA A 306 15.61 -11.65 -26.10
C ALA A 306 14.60 -10.54 -26.48
N ASP A 307 13.51 -10.40 -25.72
CA ASP A 307 12.56 -9.29 -25.88
C ASP A 307 12.89 -8.05 -25.00
N VAL A 308 14.08 -7.99 -24.35
CA VAL A 308 14.40 -6.91 -23.38
C VAL A 308 14.36 -5.50 -23.97
N LEU A 309 14.79 -5.32 -25.22
CA LEU A 309 14.76 -3.98 -25.86
C LEU A 309 13.32 -3.51 -26.07
N ASP A 310 12.43 -4.39 -26.55
CA ASP A 310 11.01 -4.06 -26.72
C ASP A 310 10.32 -3.86 -25.36
N PHE A 311 10.76 -4.57 -24.32
CA PHE A 311 10.27 -4.39 -22.94
C PHE A 311 10.54 -2.99 -22.40
N LEU A 312 11.72 -2.42 -22.68
CA LEU A 312 12.11 -1.06 -22.24
C LEU A 312 11.28 0.05 -22.92
N GLU A 313 10.61 -0.26 -24.03
CA GLU A 313 9.78 0.67 -24.80
C GLU A 313 8.32 0.72 -24.30
N LEU A 314 7.88 -0.27 -23.51
CA LEU A 314 6.45 -0.47 -23.19
C LEU A 314 5.79 0.70 -22.45
N LYS A 315 6.55 1.44 -21.65
CA LYS A 315 6.04 2.59 -20.87
C LYS A 315 6.26 3.94 -21.55
N LYS A 316 7.01 4.00 -22.66
CA LYS A 316 7.31 5.26 -23.34
C LYS A 316 6.01 5.91 -23.86
N ASN A 317 5.96 7.23 -23.81
CA ASN A 317 4.76 7.98 -24.19
C ASN A 317 4.56 7.98 -25.72
N HIS A 318 5.65 8.03 -26.48
CA HIS A 318 5.64 7.97 -27.95
C HIS A 318 5.71 6.52 -28.46
N GLY A 319 5.51 6.36 -29.77
CA GLY A 319 5.51 5.07 -30.47
C GLY A 319 4.12 4.47 -30.68
N LYS A 320 4.09 3.22 -31.16
CA LYS A 320 2.87 2.53 -31.58
C LYS A 320 2.07 2.02 -30.38
N GLU A 321 0.80 2.38 -30.28
CA GLU A 321 -0.05 2.03 -29.13
C GLU A 321 -0.21 0.51 -28.93
N GLU A 322 -0.22 -0.25 -30.02
CA GLU A 322 -0.30 -1.70 -29.98
C GLU A 322 0.93 -2.39 -29.37
N LEU A 323 2.01 -1.63 -29.12
CA LEU A 323 3.25 -2.04 -28.47
C LEU A 323 3.46 -1.32 -27.13
N ARG A 324 2.38 -0.89 -26.46
CA ARG A 324 2.45 -0.16 -25.19
C ARG A 324 1.59 -0.81 -24.11
N ALA A 325 2.05 -0.68 -22.87
CA ALA A 325 1.38 -1.14 -21.67
C ALA A 325 1.76 -0.21 -20.50
N ARG A 326 1.22 1.01 -20.51
CA ARG A 326 1.69 2.11 -19.65
C ARG A 326 1.20 2.03 -18.21
N ASP A 327 0.12 1.29 -17.96
CA ASP A 327 -0.45 1.09 -16.61
C ASP A 327 0.33 0.05 -15.79
N LEU A 328 1.21 -0.71 -16.43
CA LEU A 328 2.17 -1.58 -15.76
C LEU A 328 3.42 -0.81 -15.31
N PHE A 329 4.08 -1.32 -14.28
CA PHE A 329 5.41 -0.92 -13.86
C PHE A 329 6.44 -1.96 -14.34
N TYR A 330 7.67 -1.52 -14.57
CA TYR A 330 8.71 -2.34 -15.17
C TYR A 330 9.95 -2.36 -14.27
N ALA A 331 10.59 -3.51 -14.18
CA ALA A 331 11.75 -3.72 -13.33
C ALA A 331 12.77 -4.66 -14.00
N MET A 332 14.04 -4.30 -13.88
CA MET A 332 15.16 -5.13 -14.28
C MET A 332 15.68 -5.94 -13.10
N TRP A 333 15.76 -7.26 -13.30
CA TRP A 333 16.35 -8.21 -12.35
C TRP A 333 17.77 -8.55 -12.81
N MET A 334 18.75 -7.75 -12.38
CA MET A 334 20.10 -7.72 -12.93
C MET A 334 21.02 -8.78 -12.29
N PRO A 335 21.59 -9.73 -13.06
CA PRO A 335 22.74 -10.50 -12.61
C PRO A 335 24.00 -9.62 -12.56
N ASP A 336 24.92 -9.93 -11.65
CA ASP A 336 26.22 -9.25 -11.48
C ASP A 336 27.00 -9.29 -12.81
N LEU A 337 26.97 -10.43 -13.52
CA LEU A 337 27.64 -10.63 -14.82
C LEU A 337 27.26 -9.57 -15.86
N PHE A 338 26.00 -9.12 -15.91
CA PHE A 338 25.62 -8.06 -16.85
C PHE A 338 26.36 -6.76 -16.55
N MET A 339 26.43 -6.37 -15.27
CA MET A 339 27.14 -5.17 -14.84
C MET A 339 28.64 -5.27 -15.07
N GLU A 340 29.22 -6.47 -14.90
CA GLU A 340 30.62 -6.73 -15.25
C GLU A 340 30.89 -6.56 -16.74
N ARG A 341 30.03 -7.11 -17.61
CA ARG A 341 30.12 -6.95 -19.07
C ARG A 341 29.97 -5.49 -19.49
N VAL A 342 29.07 -4.72 -18.87
CA VAL A 342 28.94 -3.26 -19.11
C VAL A 342 30.25 -2.54 -18.79
N LYS A 343 30.84 -2.83 -17.63
CA LYS A 343 32.10 -2.20 -17.18
C LYS A 343 33.28 -2.54 -18.09
N GLN A 344 33.30 -3.75 -18.63
CA GLN A 344 34.38 -4.26 -19.49
C GLN A 344 34.21 -3.92 -20.98
N ASP A 345 33.12 -3.22 -21.35
CA ASP A 345 32.72 -3.03 -22.75
C ASP A 345 32.59 -4.37 -23.53
N GLY A 346 32.14 -5.39 -22.80
CA GLY A 346 31.94 -6.73 -23.31
C GLY A 346 30.67 -6.87 -24.12
N ASP A 347 30.59 -7.99 -24.82
CA ASP A 347 29.37 -8.40 -25.51
C ASP A 347 28.36 -8.98 -24.51
N TRP A 348 27.08 -8.93 -24.85
CA TRP A 348 25.98 -9.47 -24.07
C TRP A 348 25.05 -10.27 -24.99
N SER A 349 24.89 -11.55 -24.68
CA SER A 349 24.03 -12.47 -25.41
C SER A 349 22.60 -12.46 -24.89
N LEU A 350 21.67 -12.34 -25.82
CA LEU A 350 20.24 -12.36 -25.60
C LEU A 350 19.67 -13.73 -25.96
N PHE A 351 18.91 -14.32 -25.04
CA PHE A 351 18.40 -15.68 -25.12
C PHE A 351 16.88 -15.74 -25.02
N CYS A 352 16.30 -16.78 -25.62
CA CYS A 352 14.96 -17.22 -25.28
C CYS A 352 15.04 -18.26 -24.14
N PRO A 353 14.22 -18.16 -23.08
CA PRO A 353 14.25 -19.12 -21.97
C PRO A 353 13.90 -20.56 -22.38
N ASN A 354 13.15 -20.75 -23.49
CA ASN A 354 12.88 -22.08 -24.03
C ASN A 354 14.12 -22.72 -24.71
N GLU A 355 15.10 -21.92 -25.12
CA GLU A 355 16.35 -22.37 -25.78
C GLU A 355 17.52 -22.43 -24.79
N ALA A 356 17.52 -21.53 -23.80
CA ALA A 356 18.48 -21.44 -22.70
C ALA A 356 17.76 -21.58 -21.34
N PRO A 357 17.21 -22.77 -21.00
CA PRO A 357 16.45 -22.97 -19.78
C PRO A 357 17.33 -22.88 -18.52
N GLY A 358 16.72 -22.54 -17.38
CA GLY A 358 17.40 -22.55 -16.08
C GLY A 358 18.20 -21.29 -15.73
N LEU A 359 18.37 -20.34 -16.66
CA LEU A 359 19.03 -19.06 -16.36
C LEU A 359 18.29 -18.27 -15.25
N TYR A 360 16.96 -18.27 -15.27
CA TYR A 360 16.16 -17.61 -14.23
C TYR A 360 16.10 -18.38 -12.91
N ASP A 361 16.58 -19.63 -12.88
CA ASP A 361 16.60 -20.51 -11.70
C ASP A 361 17.98 -20.66 -11.06
N SER A 362 18.99 -20.00 -11.61
CA SER A 362 20.36 -19.96 -11.11
C SER A 362 20.77 -18.52 -10.80
N TYR A 363 21.75 -18.32 -9.91
CA TYR A 363 22.33 -17.01 -9.60
C TYR A 363 23.82 -17.15 -9.26
N GLY A 364 24.56 -16.04 -9.27
CA GLY A 364 26.01 -16.01 -9.05
C GLY A 364 26.78 -16.94 -9.99
N GLY A 365 27.77 -17.65 -9.45
CA GLY A 365 28.65 -18.51 -10.27
C GLY A 365 27.92 -19.63 -11.04
N GLU A 366 26.79 -20.14 -10.54
CA GLU A 366 25.98 -21.11 -11.26
C GLU A 366 25.34 -20.49 -12.51
N PHE A 367 24.81 -19.27 -12.36
CA PHE A 367 24.26 -18.51 -13.48
C PHE A 367 25.34 -18.18 -14.51
N GLU A 368 26.50 -17.69 -14.07
CA GLU A 368 27.63 -17.36 -14.95
C GLU A 368 28.10 -18.58 -15.77
N ALA A 369 28.28 -19.73 -15.11
CA ALA A 369 28.68 -20.96 -15.77
C ALA A 369 27.65 -21.41 -16.83
N LEU A 370 26.35 -21.35 -16.49
CA LEU A 370 25.28 -21.72 -17.41
C LEU A 370 25.15 -20.74 -18.58
N TYR A 371 25.28 -19.45 -18.31
CA TYR A 371 25.24 -18.38 -19.30
C TYR A 371 26.38 -18.53 -20.32
N HIS A 372 27.62 -18.68 -19.85
CA HIS A 372 28.78 -18.89 -20.74
C HIS A 372 28.69 -20.19 -21.54
N LYS A 373 28.15 -21.25 -20.94
CA LYS A 373 27.88 -22.50 -21.67
C LYS A 373 26.94 -22.25 -22.85
N TYR A 374 25.86 -21.51 -22.66
CA TYR A 374 24.92 -21.20 -23.75
C TYR A 374 25.48 -20.24 -24.79
N GLU A 375 26.37 -19.33 -24.41
CA GLU A 375 27.17 -18.53 -25.36
C GLU A 375 28.04 -19.45 -26.24
N GLN A 376 28.78 -20.39 -25.64
CA GLN A 376 29.67 -21.33 -26.35
C GLN A 376 28.91 -22.30 -27.27
N GLU A 377 27.72 -22.73 -26.86
CA GLU A 377 26.85 -23.59 -27.66
C GLU A 377 26.14 -22.83 -28.81
N GLY A 378 26.32 -21.50 -28.92
CA GLY A 378 25.72 -20.70 -29.97
C GLY A 378 24.19 -20.55 -29.86
N ARG A 379 23.64 -20.64 -28.64
CA ARG A 379 22.19 -20.54 -28.41
C ARG A 379 21.66 -19.11 -28.38
N ALA A 380 22.53 -18.11 -28.43
CA ALA A 380 22.13 -16.71 -28.41
C ALA A 380 21.33 -16.37 -29.66
N ARG A 381 20.17 -15.73 -29.47
CA ARG A 381 19.35 -15.22 -30.59
C ARG A 381 19.94 -13.95 -31.19
N LYS A 382 20.58 -13.15 -30.34
CA LYS A 382 21.24 -11.90 -30.69
C LYS A 382 22.36 -11.65 -29.69
N THR A 383 23.46 -11.09 -30.16
CA THR A 383 24.51 -10.54 -29.29
C THR A 383 24.59 -9.05 -29.54
N VAL A 384 24.63 -8.26 -28.47
CA VAL A 384 24.73 -6.79 -28.48
C VAL A 384 25.92 -6.36 -27.64
N LYS A 385 26.34 -5.10 -27.73
CA LYS A 385 27.24 -4.57 -26.70
C LYS A 385 26.48 -4.41 -25.39
N ALA A 386 27.09 -4.82 -24.28
CA ALA A 386 26.46 -4.67 -22.97
C ALA A 386 26.13 -3.19 -22.67
N GLN A 387 27.01 -2.27 -23.09
CA GLN A 387 26.79 -0.83 -22.95
C GLN A 387 25.62 -0.31 -23.80
N GLU A 388 25.35 -0.87 -24.99
CA GLU A 388 24.18 -0.49 -25.78
C GLU A 388 22.87 -0.81 -25.04
N LEU A 389 22.76 -2.01 -24.46
CA LEU A 389 21.60 -2.37 -23.65
C LEU A 389 21.52 -1.50 -22.39
N TRP A 390 22.65 -1.22 -21.74
CA TRP A 390 22.71 -0.33 -20.58
C TRP A 390 22.21 1.08 -20.91
N PHE A 391 22.62 1.66 -22.04
CA PHE A 391 22.14 2.96 -22.48
C PHE A 391 20.64 2.94 -22.79
N ALA A 392 20.11 1.87 -23.38
CA ALA A 392 18.66 1.72 -23.59
C ALA A 392 17.88 1.68 -22.26
N ILE A 393 18.42 1.02 -21.23
CA ILE A 393 17.83 1.00 -19.88
C ILE A 393 17.81 2.42 -19.30
N LEU A 394 18.94 3.13 -19.37
CA LEU A 394 19.04 4.50 -18.85
C LEU A 394 18.13 5.48 -19.61
N GLU A 395 18.01 5.36 -20.92
CA GLU A 395 17.11 6.18 -21.74
C GLU A 395 15.65 5.98 -21.29
N SER A 396 15.21 4.73 -21.10
CA SER A 396 13.87 4.43 -20.58
C SER A 396 13.64 5.05 -19.19
N GLN A 397 14.65 5.01 -18.31
CA GLN A 397 14.59 5.65 -16.99
C GLN A 397 14.50 7.18 -17.08
N ILE A 398 15.26 7.81 -17.98
CA ILE A 398 15.20 9.26 -18.21
C ILE A 398 13.81 9.66 -18.71
N GLU A 399 13.23 8.89 -19.62
CA GLU A 399 11.92 9.21 -20.20
C GLU A 399 10.74 8.92 -19.27
N THR A 400 10.83 7.88 -18.44
CA THR A 400 9.65 7.32 -17.74
C THR A 400 9.82 7.16 -16.23
N GLY A 401 11.04 7.32 -15.69
CA GLY A 401 11.39 6.99 -14.31
C GLY A 401 11.54 5.48 -14.03
N THR A 402 11.39 4.63 -15.05
CA THR A 402 11.46 3.16 -14.96
C THR A 402 12.25 2.60 -16.15
N PRO A 403 12.80 1.38 -16.12
CA PRO A 403 12.56 0.32 -15.14
C PRO A 403 13.23 0.58 -13.78
N TYR A 404 12.67 -0.04 -12.73
CA TYR A 404 13.39 -0.24 -11.47
C TYR A 404 14.64 -1.10 -11.71
N ILE A 405 15.67 -0.94 -10.88
CA ILE A 405 16.89 -1.74 -10.96
C ILE A 405 17.07 -2.50 -9.66
N LEU A 406 17.14 -3.83 -9.75
CA LEU A 406 17.37 -4.69 -8.62
C LEU A 406 18.44 -5.72 -8.98
N TYR A 407 19.31 -6.03 -8.02
CA TYR A 407 20.44 -6.93 -8.24
C TYR A 407 20.11 -8.35 -7.76
N LYS A 408 19.86 -9.24 -8.72
CA LYS A 408 19.47 -10.65 -8.54
C LYS A 408 20.40 -11.38 -7.58
N ASP A 409 21.70 -11.25 -7.82
CA ASP A 409 22.70 -12.01 -7.07
C ASP A 409 22.80 -11.50 -5.63
N ALA A 410 22.77 -10.18 -5.44
CA ALA A 410 22.75 -9.60 -4.10
C ALA A 410 21.50 -10.03 -3.30
N ALA A 411 20.33 -10.04 -3.93
CA ALA A 411 19.09 -10.48 -3.31
C ALA A 411 19.15 -11.96 -2.89
N ASN A 412 19.64 -12.83 -3.78
CA ASN A 412 19.71 -14.27 -3.53
C ASN A 412 20.82 -14.65 -2.54
N LYS A 413 22.04 -14.09 -2.68
CA LYS A 413 23.19 -14.39 -1.80
C LYS A 413 22.91 -14.03 -0.33
N LYS A 414 22.12 -12.97 -0.10
CA LYS A 414 21.87 -12.41 1.24
C LYS A 414 20.49 -12.76 1.82
N SER A 415 19.66 -13.52 1.10
CA SER A 415 18.35 -13.89 1.61
C SER A 415 18.45 -15.02 2.64
N ASN A 416 17.72 -14.88 3.74
CA ASN A 416 17.51 -15.98 4.68
C ASN A 416 16.60 -17.09 4.10
N GLN A 417 15.91 -16.82 2.98
CA GLN A 417 15.10 -17.79 2.23
C GLN A 417 15.89 -18.51 1.12
N LYS A 418 17.21 -18.30 1.01
CA LYS A 418 18.04 -18.92 -0.05
C LYS A 418 17.99 -20.46 -0.09
N ASN A 419 17.56 -21.08 1.00
CA ASN A 419 17.36 -22.54 1.11
C ASN A 419 16.10 -23.04 0.37
N LEU A 420 15.20 -22.14 -0.05
CA LEU A 420 13.97 -22.49 -0.77
C LEU A 420 14.18 -22.59 -2.29
N GLY A 421 15.21 -21.91 -2.81
CA GLY A 421 15.51 -21.81 -4.23
C GLY A 421 15.81 -20.36 -4.63
N THR A 422 15.95 -20.14 -5.93
CA THR A 422 16.25 -18.81 -6.50
C THR A 422 15.03 -17.90 -6.41
N ILE A 423 15.20 -16.74 -5.78
CA ILE A 423 14.25 -15.62 -5.79
C ILE A 423 14.32 -14.96 -7.17
N ARG A 424 13.16 -14.85 -7.82
CA ARG A 424 13.03 -14.44 -9.22
C ARG A 424 12.57 -13.00 -9.40
N SER A 425 12.09 -12.31 -8.36
CA SER A 425 11.65 -10.92 -8.45
C SER A 425 11.54 -10.27 -7.08
N SER A 426 11.14 -8.99 -7.08
CA SER A 426 10.64 -8.29 -5.90
C SER A 426 9.13 -7.96 -6.06
N ASN A 427 8.57 -7.15 -5.17
CA ASN A 427 7.17 -6.72 -5.18
C ASN A 427 6.96 -5.44 -6.02
N LEU A 428 5.77 -4.83 -5.90
CA LEU A 428 5.47 -3.56 -6.57
C LEU A 428 6.45 -2.43 -6.23
N CYS A 429 6.90 -2.36 -4.97
CA CYS A 429 7.67 -1.23 -4.43
C CYS A 429 9.16 -1.53 -4.20
N THR A 430 9.64 -2.70 -4.64
CA THR A 430 11.06 -3.11 -4.68
C THR A 430 11.74 -3.41 -3.34
N GLU A 431 11.00 -3.43 -2.23
CA GLU A 431 11.55 -3.64 -0.88
C GLU A 431 11.50 -5.11 -0.40
N ILE A 432 10.73 -5.97 -1.07
CA ILE A 432 10.51 -7.36 -0.63
C ILE A 432 11.27 -8.34 -1.50
N MET A 433 12.02 -9.24 -0.86
CA MET A 433 12.82 -10.28 -1.52
C MET A 433 12.41 -11.65 -0.97
N GLU A 434 11.30 -12.16 -1.48
CA GLU A 434 10.71 -13.42 -1.04
C GLU A 434 10.64 -14.44 -2.18
N TYR A 435 10.78 -15.71 -1.84
CA TYR A 435 10.72 -16.83 -2.76
C TYR A 435 9.31 -17.01 -3.33
N THR A 436 9.24 -17.40 -4.60
CA THR A 436 7.98 -17.69 -5.30
C THR A 436 8.14 -18.93 -6.17
N SER A 437 7.06 -19.67 -6.36
CA SER A 437 7.01 -20.87 -7.19
C SER A 437 5.61 -21.01 -7.83
N PRO A 438 5.38 -22.01 -8.71
CA PRO A 438 4.04 -22.29 -9.22
C PRO A 438 2.98 -22.50 -8.12
N ASP A 439 3.40 -23.02 -6.95
CA ASP A 439 2.53 -23.35 -5.82
C ASP A 439 2.57 -22.31 -4.69
N GLU A 440 3.48 -21.33 -4.77
CA GLU A 440 3.70 -20.32 -3.74
C GLU A 440 3.72 -18.91 -4.31
N VAL A 441 2.76 -18.10 -3.86
CA VAL A 441 2.72 -16.66 -4.11
C VAL A 441 3.14 -15.98 -2.81
N ALA A 442 4.24 -15.25 -2.81
CA ALA A 442 4.74 -14.63 -1.58
C ALA A 442 3.85 -13.46 -1.16
N VAL A 443 3.83 -13.16 0.15
CA VAL A 443 2.86 -12.23 0.75
C VAL A 443 3.57 -11.31 1.74
N CYS A 444 3.40 -10.01 1.53
CA CYS A 444 4.05 -9.00 2.34
C CYS A 444 3.12 -8.44 3.45
N ASN A 445 3.51 -8.65 4.71
CA ASN A 445 2.81 -8.16 5.90
C ASN A 445 3.60 -6.98 6.51
N LEU A 446 3.04 -5.77 6.45
CA LEU A 446 3.79 -4.52 6.63
C LEU A 446 3.30 -3.63 7.78
N ALA A 447 4.26 -3.01 8.47
CA ALA A 447 4.06 -1.88 9.37
C ALA A 447 5.29 -0.96 9.34
N SER A 448 5.16 0.27 9.83
CA SER A 448 6.29 1.21 9.93
C SER A 448 6.39 1.86 11.30
N LEU A 449 7.64 2.00 11.78
CA LEU A 449 8.00 2.68 13.02
C LEU A 449 8.18 4.19 12.76
N SER A 450 7.64 5.03 13.63
CA SER A 450 7.76 6.49 13.51
C SER A 450 9.04 6.97 14.20
N LEU A 451 10.16 7.04 13.48
CA LEU A 451 11.49 7.35 14.05
C LEU A 451 11.53 8.65 14.90
N PRO A 452 10.84 9.75 14.53
CA PRO A 452 10.85 10.98 15.31
C PRO A 452 10.29 10.82 16.73
N LYS A 453 9.48 9.78 17.00
CA LYS A 453 8.94 9.51 18.34
C LYS A 453 9.96 8.98 19.33
N PHE A 454 11.09 8.48 18.84
CA PHE A 454 12.16 7.94 19.67
C PHE A 454 13.25 8.99 19.95
N VAL A 455 13.08 10.24 19.50
CA VAL A 455 13.99 11.34 19.82
C VAL A 455 13.48 12.05 21.07
N GLY A 456 14.28 12.03 22.14
CA GLY A 456 13.99 12.70 23.40
C GLY A 456 14.15 14.23 23.32
N GLU A 457 13.64 14.94 24.33
CA GLU A 457 13.77 16.40 24.44
C GLU A 457 15.23 16.85 24.54
N ASP A 458 16.09 16.00 25.09
CA ASP A 458 17.55 16.19 25.17
C ASP A 458 18.27 15.91 23.84
N ARG A 459 17.52 15.62 22.77
CA ARG A 459 18.00 15.29 21.42
C ARG A 459 18.80 13.99 21.36
N THR A 460 18.59 13.09 22.31
CA THR A 460 19.11 11.72 22.24
C THR A 460 18.09 10.78 21.60
N PHE A 461 18.57 9.65 21.06
CA PHE A 461 17.71 8.63 20.45
C PHE A 461 17.52 7.46 21.41
N ASP A 462 16.27 7.17 21.77
CA ASP A 462 15.88 6.09 22.69
C ASP A 462 15.80 4.74 21.95
N PHE A 463 16.94 4.07 21.87
CA PHE A 463 17.06 2.76 21.24
C PHE A 463 16.34 1.65 22.01
N ASP A 464 16.23 1.76 23.34
CA ASP A 464 15.55 0.77 24.17
C ASP A 464 14.05 0.80 23.89
N ARG A 465 13.46 2.00 23.82
CA ARG A 465 12.06 2.16 23.45
C ARG A 465 11.78 1.71 22.02
N LEU A 466 12.70 1.98 21.08
CA LEU A 466 12.60 1.46 19.70
C LEU A 466 12.55 -0.06 19.70
N PHE A 467 13.42 -0.72 20.46
CA PHE A 467 13.44 -2.18 20.59
C PHE A 467 12.12 -2.72 21.15
N GLU A 468 11.59 -2.13 22.21
CA GLU A 468 10.32 -2.52 22.83
C GLU A 468 9.15 -2.45 21.83
N VAL A 469 8.99 -1.31 21.15
CA VAL A 469 7.91 -1.09 20.18
C VAL A 469 8.06 -2.04 18.99
N THR A 470 9.29 -2.25 18.51
CA THR A 470 9.55 -3.19 17.40
C THR A 470 9.10 -4.61 17.76
N ARG A 471 9.33 -5.06 18.99
CA ARG A 471 8.86 -6.40 19.44
C ARG A 471 7.33 -6.52 19.40
N VAL A 472 6.60 -5.46 19.74
CA VAL A 472 5.13 -5.45 19.63
C VAL A 472 4.72 -5.55 18.17
N VAL A 473 5.31 -4.74 17.29
CA VAL A 473 5.03 -4.76 15.85
C VAL A 473 5.30 -6.14 15.24
N THR A 474 6.41 -6.80 15.61
CA THR A 474 6.71 -8.17 15.20
C THR A 474 5.60 -9.15 15.59
N ARG A 475 5.09 -9.09 16.83
CA ARG A 475 3.98 -9.94 17.29
C ARG A 475 2.70 -9.65 16.52
N ASN A 476 2.41 -8.38 16.26
CA ASN A 476 1.22 -7.96 15.53
C ASN A 476 1.23 -8.49 14.09
N LEU A 477 2.35 -8.30 13.37
CA LEU A 477 2.52 -8.80 12.01
C LEU A 477 2.47 -10.33 11.96
N ASN A 478 3.02 -11.02 12.97
CA ASN A 478 2.89 -12.47 13.04
C ASN A 478 1.44 -12.93 13.26
N LYS A 479 0.65 -12.24 14.09
CA LYS A 479 -0.79 -12.53 14.24
C LYS A 479 -1.57 -12.26 12.95
N ILE A 480 -1.22 -11.19 12.22
CA ILE A 480 -1.81 -10.86 10.92
C ILE A 480 -1.75 -12.02 9.94
N ILE A 481 -0.64 -12.79 9.91
CA ILE A 481 -0.50 -13.96 9.04
C ILE A 481 -1.63 -14.98 9.27
N ASP A 482 -2.05 -15.19 10.52
CA ASP A 482 -3.07 -16.19 10.86
C ASP A 482 -4.49 -15.67 10.61
N VAL A 483 -4.74 -14.38 10.85
CA VAL A 483 -6.08 -13.78 10.72
C VAL A 483 -6.39 -13.29 9.30
N ASN A 484 -5.38 -13.18 8.43
CA ASN A 484 -5.54 -12.64 7.09
C ASN A 484 -6.44 -13.54 6.20
N TYR A 485 -7.37 -12.91 5.48
CA TYR A 485 -8.07 -13.54 4.38
C TYR A 485 -7.18 -13.55 3.13
N TYR A 486 -6.85 -14.74 2.63
CA TYR A 486 -6.02 -14.90 1.43
C TYR A 486 -6.90 -15.01 0.17
N PRO A 487 -6.66 -14.17 -0.86
CA PRO A 487 -7.46 -14.19 -2.09
C PRO A 487 -7.23 -15.45 -2.95
N ILE A 488 -6.11 -16.14 -2.72
CA ILE A 488 -5.72 -17.39 -3.39
C ILE A 488 -5.00 -18.33 -2.41
N GLU A 489 -5.09 -19.64 -2.63
CA GLU A 489 -4.50 -20.63 -1.71
C GLU A 489 -2.98 -20.60 -1.71
N GLN A 490 -2.34 -20.38 -2.85
CA GLN A 490 -0.87 -20.30 -2.99
C GLN A 490 -0.27 -19.19 -2.10
N ALA A 491 -1.02 -18.11 -1.90
CA ALA A 491 -0.64 -17.03 -1.00
C ALA A 491 -0.69 -17.46 0.47
N ARG A 492 -1.73 -18.22 0.84
CA ARG A 492 -1.84 -18.81 2.17
C ARG A 492 -0.73 -19.81 2.42
N THR A 493 -0.46 -20.70 1.46
CA THR A 493 0.61 -21.70 1.54
C THR A 493 1.95 -21.05 1.82
N SER A 494 2.35 -20.04 1.03
CA SER A 494 3.62 -19.35 1.22
C SER A 494 3.72 -18.66 2.59
N ASN A 495 2.70 -17.87 2.95
CA ASN A 495 2.74 -17.10 4.20
C ASN A 495 2.70 -18.01 5.44
N MET A 496 1.96 -19.13 5.41
CA MET A 496 1.90 -20.07 6.53
C MET A 496 3.17 -20.92 6.67
N ARG A 497 3.88 -21.20 5.58
CA ARG A 497 5.13 -21.96 5.60
C ARG A 497 6.31 -21.14 6.11
N HIS A 498 6.45 -19.91 5.63
CA HIS A 498 7.67 -19.11 5.81
C HIS A 498 7.50 -17.91 6.75
N ARG A 499 6.25 -17.52 6.99
CA ARG A 499 5.84 -16.43 7.89
C ARG A 499 6.65 -15.13 7.77
N PRO A 500 6.89 -14.61 6.56
CA PRO A 500 7.65 -13.38 6.39
C PRO A 500 6.86 -12.16 6.89
N ILE A 501 7.61 -11.18 7.43
CA ILE A 501 7.08 -9.87 7.85
C ILE A 501 8.06 -8.78 7.41
N GLY A 502 7.54 -7.58 7.09
CA GLY A 502 8.33 -6.40 6.76
C GLY A 502 8.06 -5.26 7.73
N ILE A 503 9.07 -4.89 8.51
CA ILE A 503 9.01 -3.73 9.41
C ILE A 503 9.83 -2.61 8.77
N GLY A 504 9.13 -1.57 8.32
CA GLY A 504 9.73 -0.36 7.76
C GLY A 504 9.86 0.75 8.81
N VAL A 505 10.24 1.93 8.32
CA VAL A 505 10.39 3.15 9.12
C VAL A 505 9.78 4.35 8.37
N GLN A 506 9.39 5.38 9.12
CA GLN A 506 8.93 6.68 8.61
C GLN A 506 9.40 7.82 9.52
N GLY A 507 9.29 9.04 9.01
CA GLY A 507 9.77 10.28 9.64
C GLY A 507 10.93 10.86 8.86
#